data_AF-I4YRP9-F1
#
_entry.id   AF-I4YRP9-F1
#
_cell.length_a   1.000
_cell.length_b   1.000
_cell.length_c   1.000
_cell.angle_alpha   90.00
_cell.angle_beta   90.00
_cell.angle_gamma   90.00
#
_symmetry.space_group_name_H-M   'P 1'
#
loop_
_entity.id
_entity.type
_entity.pdbx_description
1 polymer ?
#
loop_
_entity_poly.entity_id
_entity_poly.type
_entity_poly.pdbx_seq_one_letter_code
_entity_poly.pdbx_strand_id
1 'polypeptide(L)' 'MKDPAAELRQAASDYKTTLEKMAQVQERLASHLAMLADELVRYGQPETAELLQQACHRHRASSIKCHAIVASLSMAD' A
#
# COMPACT_ATOMS: atom_id res chain seq x y z
N MET A 1 33.36 -15.18 9.44
CA MET A 1 32.55 -15.28 8.21
C MET A 1 31.10 -15.18 8.65
N LYS A 2 30.31 -14.25 8.11
CA LYS A 2 28.89 -14.16 8.45
C LYS A 2 28.15 -15.34 7.84
N ASP A 3 27.18 -15.90 8.55
CA ASP A 3 26.32 -16.99 8.07
C ASP A 3 25.41 -16.47 6.94
N PRO A 4 25.56 -16.94 5.69
CA PRO A 4 24.73 -16.50 4.57
C PRO A 4 23.23 -16.70 4.80
N ALA A 5 22.84 -17.74 5.55
CA ALA A 5 21.44 -17.99 5.87
C ALA A 5 20.89 -16.96 6.87
N ALA A 6 21.72 -16.43 7.76
CA ALA A 6 21.35 -15.35 8.66
C ALA A 6 21.17 -14.01 7.92
N GLU A 7 22.05 -13.72 6.95
CA GLU A 7 21.94 -12.51 6.12
C GLU A 7 20.67 -12.51 5.27
N LEU A 8 20.32 -13.66 4.67
CA LEU A 8 19.10 -13.80 3.88
C LEU A 8 17.83 -13.59 4.73
N ARG A 9 17.80 -14.18 5.94
CA ARG A 9 16.69 -13.98 6.90
C ARG A 9 16.54 -12.52 7.30
N GLN A 10 17.64 -11.82 7.55
CA GLN A 10 17.59 -10.40 7.86
C GLN A 10 17.04 -9.58 6.68
N ALA A 11 17.53 -9.84 5.46
CA ALA A 11 17.03 -9.15 4.26
C ALA A 11 15.52 -9.40 4.03
N ALA A 12 15.04 -10.63 4.26
CA ALA A 12 13.61 -10.95 4.18
C ALA A 12 12.78 -10.18 5.22
N SER A 13 13.28 -10.09 6.47
CA SER A 13 12.65 -9.32 7.55
C SER A 13 12.59 -7.81 7.23
N ASP A 14 13.68 -7.25 6.72
CA ASP A 14 13.76 -5.83 6.34
C ASP A 14 12.80 -5.52 5.17
N TYR A 15 12.74 -6.43 4.20
CA TYR A 15 11.82 -6.31 3.07
C TYR A 15 10.35 -6.40 3.51
N LYS A 16 10.01 -7.34 4.40
CA LYS A 16 8.68 -7.47 4.99
C LYS A 16 8.25 -6.17 5.67
N THR A 17 9.12 -5.62 6.53
CA THR A 17 8.88 -4.35 7.24
C THR A 17 8.65 -3.19 6.26
N THR A 18 9.41 -3.16 5.16
CA THR A 18 9.27 -2.13 4.13
C THR A 18 7.92 -2.24 3.40
N LEU A 19 7.48 -3.45 3.07
CA LEU A 19 6.18 -3.70 2.43
C LEU A 19 5.01 -3.32 3.35
N GLU A 20 5.09 -3.63 4.65
CA GLU A 20 4.06 -3.23 5.63
C GLU A 20 3.94 -1.70 5.73
N LYS A 21 5.07 -0.99 5.80
CA LYS A 21 5.10 0.48 5.78
C LYS A 21 4.50 1.03 4.48
N MET A 22 4.86 0.43 3.34
CA MET A 22 4.33 0.86 2.05
C MET A 22 2.80 0.67 2.01
N ALA A 23 2.28 -0.47 2.45
CA ALA A 23 0.84 -0.71 2.50
C ALA A 23 0.11 0.36 3.32
N GLN A 24 0.63 0.70 4.51
CA GLN A 24 0.07 1.76 5.35
C GLN A 24 0.06 3.13 4.65
N VAL A 25 1.14 3.50 3.96
CA VAL A 25 1.22 4.76 3.22
C VAL A 25 0.21 4.79 2.07
N GLN A 26 0.09 3.69 1.32
CA GLN A 26 -0.87 3.56 0.22
C GLN A 26 -2.31 3.71 0.72
N GLU A 27 -2.65 3.09 1.86
CA GLU A 27 -3.99 3.20 2.46
C GLU A 27 -4.31 4.61 2.96
N ARG A 28 -3.34 5.30 3.56
CA ARG A 28 -3.50 6.70 3.99
C ARG A 28 -3.74 7.63 2.79
N LEU A 29 -2.95 7.47 1.73
CA LEU A 29 -3.11 8.26 0.51
C LEU A 29 -4.48 8.00 -0.14
N ALA A 30 -4.89 6.72 -0.22
CA ALA A 30 -6.21 6.37 -0.72
C ALA A 30 -7.34 7.02 0.10
N SER A 31 -7.20 7.07 1.43
CA SER A 31 -8.19 7.68 2.32
C SER A 31 -8.31 9.18 2.08
N HIS A 32 -7.20 9.91 1.95
CA HIS A 32 -7.22 11.34 1.63
C HIS A 32 -7.82 11.62 0.24
N LEU A 33 -7.49 10.79 -0.75
CA LEU A 33 -8.06 10.92 -2.10
C LEU A 33 -9.58 10.71 -2.11
N ALA A 34 -10.08 9.76 -1.32
CA ALA A 34 -11.51 9.53 -1.17
C ALA A 34 -12.21 10.74 -0.53
N MET A 35 -11.65 11.31 0.55
CA MET A 35 -12.20 12.51 1.18
C MET A 35 -12.24 13.70 0.21
N LEU A 36 -11.16 13.93 -0.54
CA LEU A 36 -11.13 15.02 -1.51
C LEU A 36 -12.12 14.78 -2.66
N ALA A 37 -12.29 13.55 -3.12
CA ALA A 37 -13.31 13.22 -4.11
C ALA A 37 -14.72 13.56 -3.60
N ASP A 38 -15.04 13.21 -2.36
CA ASP A 38 -16.34 13.53 -1.75
C ASP A 38 -16.58 15.05 -1.66
N GLU A 39 -15.54 15.84 -1.37
CA GLU A 39 -15.60 17.30 -1.39
C GLU A 39 -15.86 17.83 -2.80
N LEU A 40 -15.15 17.34 -3.81
CA LEU A 40 -15.32 17.76 -5.20
C LEU A 40 -16.72 17.49 -5.73
N VAL A 41 -17.35 16.37 -5.35
CA VAL A 41 -18.75 16.11 -5.68
C VAL A 41 -19.65 17.21 -5.10
N ARG A 42 -19.44 17.62 -3.84
CA ARG A 42 -20.23 18.69 -3.19
C ARG A 42 -20.02 20.05 -3.85
N TYR A 43 -18.84 20.30 -4.41
CA TYR A 43 -18.53 21.53 -5.15
C TYR A 43 -18.92 21.47 -6.63
N GLY A 44 -19.62 20.42 -7.08
CA GLY A 44 -20.09 20.33 -8.46
C GLY A 44 -19.00 19.98 -9.47
N GLN A 45 -17.95 19.28 -9.03
CA GLN A 45 -16.84 18.80 -9.87
C GLN A 45 -16.79 17.25 -9.93
N PRO A 46 -17.85 16.57 -10.42
CA PRO A 46 -17.95 15.11 -10.38
C PRO A 46 -16.91 14.40 -11.24
N GLU A 47 -16.52 14.97 -12.38
CA GLU A 47 -15.52 14.39 -13.29
C GLU A 47 -14.14 14.33 -12.61
N THR A 48 -13.74 15.40 -11.94
CA THR A 48 -12.50 15.43 -11.15
C THR A 48 -12.58 14.48 -9.95
N ALA A 49 -13.74 14.40 -9.29
CA ALA A 49 -13.96 13.46 -8.19
C ALA A 49 -13.77 12.00 -8.65
N GLU A 50 -14.26 11.65 -9.85
CA GLU A 50 -14.10 10.31 -10.42
C GLU A 50 -12.62 9.96 -10.65
N LEU A 51 -11.84 10.91 -11.18
CA LEU A 51 -10.38 10.71 -11.35
C LEU A 51 -9.68 10.42 -10.02
N LEU A 52 -10.08 11.13 -8.95
CA LEU A 52 -9.54 10.88 -7.60
C LEU A 52 -10.00 9.53 -7.03
N GLN A 53 -11.24 9.12 -7.27
CA GLN A 53 -11.72 7.79 -6.88
C GLN A 53 -10.95 6.68 -7.60
N GLN A 54 -10.69 6.82 -8.90
CA GLN A 54 -9.86 5.86 -9.65
C GLN A 54 -8.42 5.81 -9.10
N ALA A 55 -7.84 6.95 -8.72
CA ALA A 55 -6.54 6.98 -8.04
C ALA A 55 -6.60 6.27 -6.67
N CYS A 56 -7.61 6.55 -5.85
CA CYS A 56 -7.86 5.89 -4.57
C CYS A 56 -7.90 4.36 -4.71
N HIS A 57 -8.65 3.84 -5.69
CA HIS A 57 -8.72 2.40 -5.96
C HIS A 57 -7.36 1.79 -6.32
N ARG A 58 -6.55 2.49 -7.12
CA ARG A 58 -5.18 2.06 -7.46
C ARG A 58 -4.26 1.99 -6.24
N HIS A 59 -4.36 2.97 -5.34
CA HIS A 59 -3.61 2.97 -4.08
C HIS A 59 -4.05 1.82 -3.16
N ARG A 60 -5.35 1.59 -2.97
CA ARG A 60 -5.87 0.43 -2.21
C ARG A 60 -5.42 -0.90 -2.81
N ALA A 61 -5.49 -1.05 -4.13
CA ALA A 61 -5.00 -2.26 -4.80
C ALA A 61 -3.50 -2.48 -4.56
N SER A 62 -2.71 -1.41 -4.52
CA SER A 62 -1.28 -1.48 -4.20
C SER A 62 -1.03 -1.88 -2.74
N SER A 63 -1.82 -1.33 -1.80
CA SER A 63 -1.81 -1.73 -0.38
C SER A 63 -2.08 -3.23 -0.22
N ILE A 64 -3.14 -3.74 -0.87
CA ILE A 64 -3.51 -5.16 -0.87
C ILE A 64 -2.37 -6.03 -1.40
N LYS A 65 -1.72 -5.63 -2.50
CA LYS A 65 -0.57 -6.36 -3.07
C LYS A 65 0.59 -6.43 -2.08
N CYS A 66 0.93 -5.31 -1.41
CA CYS A 66 1.97 -5.31 -0.39
C CYS A 66 1.65 -6.29 0.74
N HIS A 67 0.41 -6.28 1.25
CA HIS A 67 -0.02 -7.24 2.28
C HIS A 67 0.01 -8.70 1.80
N ALA A 68 -0.38 -8.97 0.55
CA ALA A 68 -0.32 -10.32 -0.01
C ALA A 68 1.11 -10.85 -0.11
N ILE A 69 2.08 -9.99 -0.48
CA ILE A 69 3.50 -10.36 -0.52
C ILE A 69 4.02 -10.64 0.90
N VAL A 70 3.70 -9.76 1.87
CA VAL A 70 4.06 -9.95 3.29
C VAL A 70 3.53 -11.29 3.83
N ALA A 71 2.27 -11.61 3.53
CA ALA A 71 1.66 -12.88 3.92
C ALA A 71 2.39 -14.07 3.28
N SER A 72 2.71 -13.99 1.99
CA SER A 72 3.44 -15.04 1.26
C SER A 72 4.84 -15.28 1.82
N LEU A 73 5.56 -14.21 2.19
CA LEU A 73 6.87 -14.31 2.83
C LEU A 73 6.78 -14.94 4.23
N SER A 74 5.72 -14.65 4.98
CA SER A 74 5.54 -15.18 6.34
C SER A 74 5.12 -16.66 6.36
N MET A 75 4.68 -17.22 5.22
CA MET A 75 4.40 -18.66 5.07
C MET A 75 5.61 -19.46 4.61
N ALA A 76 6.69 -18.78 4.21
CA ALA A 76 7.94 -19.40 3.78
C ALA A 76 8.98 -19.52 4.92
N ASP A 77 8.65 -18.96 6.10
CA ASP A 77 9.38 -19.13 7.38
C ASP A 77 9.06 -20.49 8.02
#